data_AF-A0A3R8R371-F1
#
_entry.id   AF-A0A3R8R371-F1
#
_cell.length_a   1.000
_cell.length_b   1.000
_cell.length_c   1.000
_cell.angle_alpha   90.00
_cell.angle_beta   90.00
_cell.angle_gamma   90.00
#
_symmetry.space_group_name_H-M   'P 1'
#
loop_
_entity.id
_entity.type
_entity.pdbx_description
1 polymer ?
#
loop_
_entity_poly.entity_id
_entity_poly.type
_entity_poly.pdbx_seq_one_letter_code
_entity_poly.pdbx_strand_id
1 'polypeptide(L)'
;MTVATPTRNHARVVMYVPDMDGQADSGEIVWTDIRRTRESPVEQRAVLVVGRYHHRILALLISSNPQHGDEDNWLAIGSGPWDPSGNECWVRLDKVVDIPESQIQRKGAVMPERRFERIGARLRRDYSWN
;
A
#
# COMPACT_ATOMS: atom_id res chain seq x y z
N MET A 1 -4.24 -16.16 -3.86
CA MET A 1 -2.94 -15.87 -4.48
C MET A 1 -2.99 -14.41 -4.87
N THR A 2 -2.23 -13.57 -4.17
CA THR A 2 -2.25 -12.11 -4.34
C THR A 2 -1.44 -11.73 -5.57
N VAL A 3 -2.03 -10.98 -6.50
CA VAL A 3 -1.36 -10.53 -7.72
C VAL A 3 -1.05 -9.04 -7.59
N ALA A 4 0.21 -8.66 -7.76
CA ALA A 4 0.62 -7.26 -7.84
C ALA A 4 0.47 -6.77 -9.28
N THR A 5 -0.21 -5.66 -9.47
CA THR A 5 -0.50 -5.10 -10.79
C THR A 5 0.14 -3.71 -10.90
N PRO A 6 0.66 -3.31 -12.09
CA PRO A 6 1.12 -1.94 -12.27
C PRO A 6 0.01 -0.96 -11.93
N THR A 7 0.32 0.06 -11.14
CA THR A 7 -0.64 1.09 -10.72
C THR A 7 -1.33 1.74 -11.93
N ARG A 8 -0.60 1.97 -13.02
CA ARG A 8 -1.14 2.45 -14.31
C ARG A 8 -2.10 1.49 -15.01
N ASN A 9 -1.96 0.18 -14.81
CA ASN A 9 -2.82 -0.85 -15.42
C ASN A 9 -4.08 -1.11 -14.59
N HIS A 10 -4.15 -0.57 -13.37
CA HIS A 10 -5.40 -0.32 -12.66
C HIS A 10 -6.15 0.91 -13.20
N ALA A 11 -5.82 1.43 -14.39
CA ALA A 11 -6.63 2.40 -15.13
C ALA A 11 -7.91 1.77 -15.74
N ARG A 12 -8.57 0.88 -15.01
CA ARG A 12 -10.00 0.57 -15.18
C ARG A 12 -10.69 1.19 -14.00
N VAL A 13 -11.03 2.46 -14.14
CA VAL A 13 -11.84 3.23 -13.19
C VAL A 13 -11.49 2.84 -11.75
N VAL A 14 -10.29 3.21 -11.29
CA VAL A 14 -10.20 3.62 -9.89
C VAL A 14 -10.94 4.94 -9.85
N MET A 15 -12.27 4.82 -9.75
CA MET A 15 -13.09 5.89 -9.25
C MET A 15 -12.55 6.13 -7.83
N TYR A 16 -11.61 7.07 -7.70
CA TYR A 16 -11.78 8.04 -6.64
C TYR A 16 -13.09 8.73 -7.00
N VAL A 17 -14.19 8.17 -6.48
CA VAL A 17 -15.37 8.98 -6.30
C VAL A 17 -14.99 9.81 -5.08
N PRO A 18 -14.85 11.15 -5.22
CA PRO A 18 -14.81 12.01 -4.05
C PRO A 18 -16.15 12.01 -3.29
N ASP A 19 -17.12 11.20 -3.74
CA ASP A 19 -18.21 10.67 -2.93
C ASP A 19 -17.77 9.37 -2.23
N MET A 20 -16.61 9.43 -1.59
CA MET A 20 -16.48 8.76 -0.32
C MET A 20 -17.17 9.69 0.66
N ASP A 21 -18.35 9.33 1.11
CA ASP A 21 -19.02 9.87 2.30
C ASP A 21 -18.18 9.56 3.57
N GLY A 22 -16.87 9.80 3.53
CA GLY A 22 -15.94 9.69 4.64
C GLY A 22 -15.73 8.30 5.24
N GLN A 23 -16.14 7.19 4.57
CA GLN A 23 -16.23 5.87 5.21
C GLN A 23 -15.35 4.76 4.61
N ALA A 24 -14.12 5.07 4.20
CA ALA A 24 -13.08 4.05 4.18
C ALA A 24 -12.00 4.45 5.19
N ASP A 25 -11.53 3.50 6.00
CA ASP A 25 -10.38 3.65 6.92
C ASP A 25 -9.06 3.84 6.13
N SER A 26 -9.02 4.72 5.13
CA SER A 26 -7.84 5.06 4.34
C SER A 26 -6.72 5.49 5.27
N GLY A 27 -5.54 4.88 5.13
CA GLY A 27 -4.45 5.04 6.07
C GLY A 27 -4.27 3.86 7.04
N GLU A 28 -5.19 2.89 7.08
CA GLU A 28 -5.00 1.63 7.79
C GLU A 28 -3.79 0.86 7.24
N ILE A 29 -3.03 0.22 8.14
CA ILE A 29 -1.96 -0.70 7.78
C ILE A 29 -2.36 -2.10 8.19
N VAL A 30 -2.32 -3.02 7.22
CA VAL A 30 -2.68 -4.42 7.40
C VAL A 30 -1.53 -5.32 6.99
N TRP A 31 -1.53 -6.55 7.49
CA TRP A 31 -0.52 -7.55 7.17
C TRP A 31 -1.12 -8.61 6.28
N THR A 32 -0.40 -9.00 5.24
CA THR A 32 -0.79 -10.09 4.35
C THR A 32 0.42 -10.93 4.01
N ASP A 33 0.16 -12.19 3.68
CA ASP A 33 1.16 -13.11 3.16
C ASP A 33 1.40 -12.83 1.67
N ILE A 34 2.63 -12.46 1.32
CA ILE A 34 3.03 -12.09 -0.05
C ILE A 34 4.18 -12.98 -0.50
N ARG A 35 4.12 -13.42 -1.75
CA ARG A 35 5.25 -14.03 -2.46
C ARG A 35 5.78 -13.05 -3.50
N ARG A 36 7.08 -12.76 -3.48
CA ARG A 36 7.72 -11.87 -4.46
C ARG A 36 7.77 -12.50 -5.85
N THR A 37 8.15 -13.77 -5.93
CA THR A 37 8.18 -14.59 -7.15
C THR A 37 7.55 -15.96 -6.87
N ARG A 38 7.30 -16.76 -7.91
CA ARG A 38 6.75 -18.13 -7.75
C ARG A 38 7.65 -19.03 -6.89
N GLU A 39 8.95 -18.78 -6.92
CA GLU A 39 9.98 -19.54 -6.20
C GLU A 39 10.31 -18.93 -4.83
N SER A 40 9.87 -17.70 -4.56
CA SER A 40 10.14 -17.05 -3.28
C SER A 40 9.31 -17.67 -2.13
N PRO A 41 9.85 -17.71 -0.90
CA PRO A 41 9.07 -18.04 0.27
C PRO A 41 7.88 -17.06 0.44
N VAL A 42 6.84 -17.52 1.12
CA VAL A 42 5.79 -16.62 1.61
C VAL A 42 6.39 -15.79 2.72
N GLU A 43 6.18 -14.49 2.66
CA GLU A 43 6.57 -13.61 3.74
C GLU A 43 5.41 -12.71 4.13
N GLN A 44 5.22 -12.55 5.43
CA GLN A 44 4.26 -11.58 5.93
C GLN A 44 4.81 -10.17 5.66
N ARG A 45 3.98 -9.32 5.06
CA ARG A 45 4.32 -7.94 4.72
C ARG A 45 3.22 -6.99 5.17
N ALA A 46 3.64 -5.87 5.73
CA ALA A 46 2.75 -4.74 5.96
C ALA A 46 2.40 -4.08 4.62
N VAL A 47 1.14 -3.69 4.47
CA VAL A 47 0.64 -2.95 3.31
C VAL A 47 -0.25 -1.80 3.78
N LEU A 48 -0.16 -0.68 3.09
CA LEU A 48 -0.96 0.51 3.37
C LEU A 48 -2.25 0.45 2.56
N VAL A 49 -3.40 0.44 3.22
CA VAL A 49 -4.71 0.48 2.57
C VAL A 49 -4.95 1.86 1.97
N VAL A 50 -5.24 1.88 0.68
CA VAL A 50 -5.53 3.10 -0.10
C VAL A 50 -6.95 3.10 -0.67
N GLY A 51 -7.63 1.96 -0.69
CA GLY A 51 -9.04 1.87 -1.06
C GLY A 51 -9.62 0.48 -0.83
N ARG A 52 -10.94 0.36 -0.94
CA ARG A 52 -11.68 -0.90 -0.89
C ARG A 52 -12.62 -0.99 -2.09
N TYR A 53 -12.78 -2.18 -2.64
CA TYR A 53 -13.72 -2.47 -3.72
C TYR A 53 -14.37 -3.83 -3.49
N HIS A 54 -15.67 -3.82 -3.15
CA HIS A 54 -16.39 -5.00 -2.62
C HIS A 54 -15.62 -5.66 -1.47
N HIS A 55 -15.31 -6.96 -1.56
CA HIS A 55 -14.59 -7.73 -0.54
C HIS A 55 -13.07 -7.73 -0.75
N ARG A 56 -12.55 -6.68 -1.39
CA ARG A 56 -11.14 -6.57 -1.78
C ARG A 56 -10.56 -5.25 -1.30
N ILE A 57 -9.32 -5.31 -0.88
CA ILE A 57 -8.51 -4.20 -0.41
C ILE A 57 -7.50 -3.87 -1.50
N LEU A 58 -7.42 -2.59 -1.85
CA LEU A 58 -6.34 -2.02 -2.64
C LEU A 58 -5.31 -1.44 -1.67
N ALA A 59 -4.08 -1.94 -1.75
CA ALA A 59 -3.02 -1.54 -0.84
C ALA A 59 -1.67 -1.35 -1.53
N LEU A 60 -0.84 -0.49 -0.96
CA LEU A 60 0.55 -0.28 -1.37
C LEU A 60 1.49 -1.11 -0.50
N LEU A 61 2.56 -1.63 -1.11
CA LEU A 61 3.58 -2.42 -0.40
C LEU A 61 4.44 -1.54 0.50
N ILE A 62 4.69 -2.00 1.73
CA ILE A 62 5.71 -1.44 2.62
C ILE A 62 6.94 -2.37 2.64
N SER A 63 8.14 -1.77 2.60
CA SER A 63 9.42 -2.47 2.66
C SER A 63 10.39 -1.69 3.53
N SER A 64 11.18 -2.39 4.35
CA SER A 64 12.29 -1.83 5.14
C SER A 64 13.65 -1.99 4.46
N ASN A 65 13.69 -2.37 3.18
CA ASN A 65 14.95 -2.48 2.42
C ASN A 65 15.51 -1.08 2.09
N PRO A 66 16.69 -0.71 2.61
CA PRO A 66 17.27 0.62 2.38
C PRO A 66 17.64 0.91 0.93
N GLN A 67 17.78 -0.11 0.07
CA GLN A 67 18.07 0.07 -1.36
C GLN A 67 16.98 0.85 -2.10
N HIS A 68 15.76 0.90 -1.55
CA HIS A 68 14.65 1.67 -2.14
C HIS A 68 14.82 3.18 -2.02
N GLY A 69 15.81 3.67 -1.24
CA GLY A 69 16.10 5.10 -1.13
C GLY A 69 16.49 5.77 -2.44
N ASP A 70 17.06 5.00 -3.38
CA ASP A 70 17.53 5.49 -4.68
C ASP A 70 16.52 5.22 -5.82
N GLU A 71 15.36 4.64 -5.51
CA GLU A 71 14.34 4.26 -6.50
C GLU A 71 13.15 5.24 -6.50
N ASP A 72 12.91 5.94 -7.61
CA ASP A 72 11.84 6.97 -7.75
C ASP A 72 10.41 6.48 -7.50
N ASN A 73 10.18 5.18 -7.69
CA ASN A 73 8.89 4.52 -7.50
C ASN A 73 8.63 4.10 -6.06
N TRP A 74 9.59 4.36 -5.16
CA TRP A 74 9.45 4.19 -3.73
C TRP A 74 9.48 5.54 -3.04
N LEU A 75 8.67 5.68 -2.00
CA LEU A 75 8.61 6.89 -1.19
C LEU A 75 8.94 6.54 0.25
N ALA A 76 9.94 7.22 0.82
CA ALA A 76 10.27 7.08 2.22
C ALA A 76 9.06 7.47 3.09
N ILE A 77 8.71 6.60 4.04
CA ILE A 77 7.64 6.80 5.01
C ILE A 77 8.17 6.83 6.45
N GLY A 78 9.47 6.62 6.65
CA GLY A 78 10.09 6.57 7.97
C GLY A 78 9.79 5.28 8.73
N SER A 79 10.29 5.21 9.96
CA SER A 79 9.92 4.16 10.92
C SER A 79 8.51 4.35 11.50
N GLY A 80 7.91 3.25 11.97
CA GLY A 80 6.57 3.24 12.56
C GLY A 80 6.07 1.83 12.89
N PRO A 81 4.81 1.70 13.36
CA PRO A 81 4.24 0.41 13.82
C PRO A 81 4.11 -0.66 12.72
N TRP A 82 4.35 -0.31 11.45
CA TRP A 82 4.41 -1.24 10.32
C TRP A 82 5.69 -2.08 10.28
N ASP A 83 6.73 -1.68 11.01
CA ASP A 83 7.95 -2.45 11.20
C ASP A 83 8.31 -2.53 12.69
N PRO A 84 8.09 -3.68 13.35
CA PRO A 84 8.44 -3.87 14.77
C PRO A 84 9.92 -3.66 15.09
N SER A 85 10.81 -3.80 14.11
CA SER A 85 12.24 -3.55 14.28
C SER A 85 12.59 -2.06 14.28
N GLY A 86 11.63 -1.17 13.98
CA GLY A 86 11.83 0.27 14.00
C GLY A 86 12.69 0.80 12.86
N ASN A 87 12.88 0.03 11.79
CA ASN A 87 13.69 0.48 10.66
C ASN A 87 12.96 1.58 9.88
N GLU A 88 13.75 2.39 9.17
CA GLU A 88 13.23 3.23 8.09
C GLU A 88 12.54 2.35 7.03
N CYS A 89 11.40 2.82 6.54
CA CYS A 89 10.59 2.10 5.57
C CYS A 89 10.23 2.98 4.38
N TRP A 90 9.87 2.31 3.30
CA TRP A 90 9.40 2.88 2.04
C TRP A 90 8.09 2.25 1.62
N VAL A 91 7.25 3.04 0.96
CA VAL A 91 6.04 2.57 0.29
C VAL A 91 6.25 2.54 -1.22
N ARG A 92 5.79 1.47 -1.88
CA ARG A 92 5.87 1.32 -3.33
C ARG A 92 4.67 2.00 -4.00
N LEU A 93 4.92 2.87 -4.97
CA LEU A 93 3.88 3.69 -5.61
C LEU A 93 3.48 3.16 -7.00
N ASP A 94 4.40 2.53 -7.72
CA ASP A 94 4.17 2.01 -9.08
C ASP A 94 3.36 0.70 -9.12
N LYS A 95 3.10 0.08 -7.97
CA LYS A 95 2.29 -1.14 -7.88
C LYS A 95 1.27 -1.07 -6.75
N VAL A 96 0.04 -1.46 -7.09
CA VAL A 96 -1.02 -1.74 -6.14
C VAL A 96 -1.16 -3.25 -6.00
N VAL A 97 -1.41 -3.67 -4.77
CA VAL A 97 -1.71 -5.05 -4.43
C VAL A 97 -3.21 -5.14 -4.16
N ASP A 98 -3.86 -6.07 -4.84
CA ASP A 98 -5.27 -6.36 -4.66
C ASP A 98 -5.44 -7.64 -3.82
N ILE A 99 -5.99 -7.50 -2.60
CA ILE A 99 -6.02 -8.54 -1.58
C ILE A 99 -7.46 -8.79 -1.14
N PRO A 100 -7.97 -10.04 -1.13
CA PRO A 100 -9.24 -10.34 -0.48
C PRO A 100 -9.20 -9.97 1.00
N GLU A 101 -10.28 -9.40 1.54
CA GLU A 101 -10.35 -9.03 2.96
C GLU A 101 -10.12 -10.21 3.92
N SER A 102 -10.43 -11.43 3.49
CA SER A 102 -10.18 -12.65 4.25
C SER A 102 -8.70 -13.04 4.35
N GLN A 103 -7.80 -12.37 3.61
CA GLN A 103 -6.36 -12.66 3.56
C GLN A 103 -5.50 -11.61 4.27
N ILE A 104 -6.13 -10.63 4.93
CA ILE A 104 -5.43 -9.62 5.71
C ILE A 104 -5.55 -9.87 7.21
N GLN A 105 -4.56 -9.41 7.94
CA GLN A 105 -4.52 -9.38 9.40
C GLN A 105 -4.44 -7.92 9.84
N ARG A 106 -5.41 -7.51 10.65
CA ARG A 106 -5.47 -6.15 11.22
C ARG A 106 -4.81 -6.17 12.59
N LYS A 107 -3.83 -5.27 12.80
CA LYS A 107 -3.13 -5.12 14.07
C LYS A 107 -3.31 -3.72 14.68
N GLY A 108 -4.28 -2.95 14.19
CA GLY A 108 -4.58 -1.59 14.68
C GLY A 108 -3.52 -0.54 14.35
N ALA A 109 -2.64 -0.81 13.39
CA ALA A 109 -1.65 0.17 12.95
C ALA A 109 -2.24 1.10 11.89
N VAL A 110 -1.92 2.39 12.02
CA VAL A 110 -2.42 3.45 11.14
C VAL A 110 -1.25 4.32 10.70
N MET A 111 -1.28 4.72 9.44
CA MET A 111 -0.34 5.66 8.85
C MET A 111 -0.64 7.07 9.37
N PRO A 112 0.36 7.80 9.90
CA PRO A 112 0.18 9.19 10.26
C PRO A 112 -0.35 10.03 9.09
N GLU A 113 -1.34 10.87 9.36
CA GLU A 113 -2.08 11.67 8.37
C GLU A 113 -1.14 12.41 7.41
N ARG A 114 -0.18 13.18 7.93
CA ARG A 114 0.80 13.92 7.10
C ARG A 114 1.61 13.03 6.16
N ARG A 115 1.91 11.79 6.56
CA ARG A 115 2.63 10.83 5.72
C ARG A 115 1.69 10.28 4.65
N PHE A 116 0.45 9.97 5.02
CA PHE A 116 -0.58 9.52 4.09
C PHE A 116 -0.90 10.56 3.02
N GLU A 117 -1.05 11.84 3.39
CA GLU A 117 -1.25 12.95 2.46
C GLU A 117 -0.10 13.05 1.44
N ARG A 118 1.14 12.90 1.89
CA ARG A 118 2.33 12.92 1.01
C ARG A 118 2.32 11.79 0.00
N ILE A 119 1.90 10.59 0.42
CA ILE A 119 1.72 9.43 -0.45
C ILE A 119 0.64 9.73 -1.50
N GLY A 120 -0.52 10.21 -1.06
CA GLY A 120 -1.62 10.57 -1.95
C GLY A 120 -1.26 11.67 -2.95
N ALA A 121 -0.46 12.66 -2.55
CA ALA A 121 0.03 13.72 -3.43
C ALA A 121 0.98 13.16 -4.52
N ARG A 122 1.89 12.24 -4.16
CA ARG A 122 2.81 11.61 -5.12
C ARG A 122 2.07 10.70 -6.10
N LEU A 123 1.10 9.92 -5.61
CA LEU A 123 0.23 9.10 -6.47
C LEU A 123 -0.52 9.92 -7.51
N ARG A 124 -1.14 11.04 -7.09
CA ARG A 124 -1.86 11.93 -8.00
C ARG A 124 -0.95 12.55 -9.05
N ARG A 125 0.24 12.99 -8.62
CA ARG A 125 1.20 13.67 -9.50
C ARG A 125 1.79 12.75 -10.58
N ASP A 126 2.20 11.53 -10.23
CA ASP A 126 3.02 10.73 -11.16
C ASP A 126 2.31 9.51 -11.72
N TYR A 127 1.19 9.10 -11.12
CA TYR A 127 0.49 7.87 -11.46
C TYR A 127 -0.94 8.10 -11.96
N SER A 128 -1.32 9.35 -12.22
CA SER A 128 -2.65 9.75 -12.73
C SER A 128 -3.81 9.28 -11.85
N TRP A 129 -3.57 9.17 -10.54
CA TRP A 129 -4.65 9.04 -9.57
C TRP A 129 -5.34 10.39 -9.50
N ASN A 130 -6.67 10.42 -9.51
CA ASN A 130 -7.40 11.67 -9.46
C ASN A 130 -8.61 11.49 -8.59
#